data_AF-F4RC18-F1
#
_entry.id   AF-F4RC18-F1
#
_cell.length_a   1.000
_cell.length_b   1.000
_cell.length_c   1.000
_cell.angle_alpha   90.00
_cell.angle_beta   90.00
_cell.angle_gamma   90.00
#
_symmetry.space_group_name_H-M   'P 1'
#
loop_
_entity.id
_entity.type
_entity.pdbx_description
1 polymer ?
#
loop_
_entity_poly.entity_id
_entity_poly.type
_entity_poly.pdbx_seq_one_letter_code
_entity_poly.pdbx_strand_id
1 'polypeptide(L)' 'MDLSILMTHTRTRPINQRSDHATVLYGNQLIIFGGGNGLRALDDVHKLDVTDLNELEWRE' A
#
# COMPACT_ATOMS: atom_id res chain seq x y z
N MET A 1 -19.64 2.23 2.81
CA MET A 1 -18.73 1.16 3.26
C MET A 1 -17.59 1.85 3.99
N ASP A 2 -17.56 1.73 5.31
CA ASP A 2 -16.54 2.36 6.13
C ASP A 2 -15.26 1.51 6.08
N LEU A 3 -14.16 2.11 5.61
CA LEU A 3 -12.86 1.46 5.51
C LEU A 3 -12.16 1.30 6.89
N SER A 4 -12.76 1.81 7.98
CA SER A 4 -12.21 1.72 9.34
C SER A 4 -12.14 0.28 9.88
N ILE A 5 -12.91 -0.66 9.32
CA ILE A 5 -13.05 -2.03 9.84
C ILE A 5 -11.86 -2.96 9.52
N LEU A 6 -10.96 -2.59 8.61
CA LEU A 6 -9.79 -3.43 8.26
C LEU A 6 -8.55 -3.16 9.13
N MET A 7 -8.61 -2.21 10.06
CA MET A 7 -7.42 -1.75 10.78
C MET A 7 -7.16 -2.46 12.13
N THR A 8 -7.77 -3.63 12.36
CA THR A 8 -7.73 -4.28 13.68
C THR A 8 -6.89 -5.57 13.79
N HIS A 9 -6.13 -5.98 12.77
CA HIS A 9 -5.24 -7.16 12.94
C HIS A 9 -4.00 -7.28 12.05
N THR A 10 -3.46 -6.19 11.50
CA THR A 10 -2.14 -6.21 10.87
C THR A 10 -1.35 -5.00 11.32
N ARG A 11 -0.09 -5.20 11.74
CA ARG A 11 0.84 -4.12 12.10
C ARG A 11 1.34 -3.36 10.87
N THR A 12 0.49 -3.22 9.85
CA THR A 12 0.81 -2.48 8.65
C THR A 12 0.62 -1.00 8.95
N ARG A 13 1.64 -0.18 8.69
CA ARG A 13 1.40 1.26 8.54
C ARG A 13 0.58 1.44 7.27
N PRO A 14 -0.67 1.92 7.34
CA PRO A 14 -1.47 2.09 6.13
C PRO A 14 -0.81 3.14 5.24
N ILE A 15 -0.69 2.84 3.94
CA ILE A 15 -0.31 3.86 2.97
C ILE A 15 -1.45 4.86 2.81
N ASN A 16 -1.12 6.11 2.49
CA ASN A 16 -2.12 7.15 2.27
C ASN A 16 -3.10 6.75 1.15
N GLN A 17 -4.36 7.21 1.28
CA GLN A 17 -5.38 7.04 0.25
C GLN A 17 -4.85 7.48 -1.12
N ARG A 18 -5.08 6.66 -2.14
CA ARG A 18 -4.62 6.89 -3.52
C ARG A 18 -5.52 6.20 -4.54
N SER A 19 -5.73 6.84 -5.69
CA SER A 19 -6.33 6.30 -6.93
C SER A 19 -5.31 6.34 -8.07
N ASP A 20 -5.61 5.65 -9.18
CA ASP A 20 -4.86 5.75 -10.46
C ASP A 20 -3.35 5.52 -10.35
N HIS A 21 -2.96 4.64 -9.43
CA HIS A 21 -1.56 4.26 -9.20
C HIS A 21 -1.16 3.10 -10.12
N ALA A 22 0.15 3.00 -10.38
CA ALA A 22 0.71 1.82 -11.03
C ALA A 22 1.06 0.77 -9.96
N THR A 23 0.75 -0.49 -10.24
CA THR A 23 1.08 -1.62 -9.35
C THR A 23 1.78 -2.71 -10.14
N VAL A 24 2.87 -3.23 -9.57
CA VAL A 24 3.57 -4.41 -10.10
C VAL A 24 3.90 -5.39 -8.99
N LEU A 25 3.77 -6.68 -9.29
CA LEU A 25 4.32 -7.75 -8.46
C LEU A 25 5.68 -8.14 -9.06
N TYR A 26 6.75 -7.99 -8.28
CA TYR A 26 8.11 -8.40 -8.66
C TYR A 26 8.74 -9.23 -7.54
N GLY A 27 9.01 -10.50 -7.82
CA GLY A 27 9.40 -11.47 -6.78
C GLY A 27 8.33 -11.57 -5.70
N ASN A 28 8.73 -11.38 -4.44
CA ASN A 28 7.83 -11.35 -3.28
C ASN A 28 7.45 -9.92 -2.86
N GLN A 29 7.54 -8.94 -3.76
CA GLN A 29 7.23 -7.55 -3.45
C GLN A 29 6.08 -7.04 -4.32
N LEU A 30 5.01 -6.62 -3.66
CA LEU A 30 3.96 -5.82 -4.28
C LEU A 30 4.40 -4.35 -4.21
N ILE A 31 4.66 -3.75 -5.37
CA ILE A 31 5.19 -2.39 -5.49
C ILE A 31 4.10 -1.49 -6.07
N ILE A 32 3.88 -0.36 -5.42
CA ILE A 32 2.94 0.69 -5.80
C ILE A 32 3.74 1.95 -6.09
N PHE A 33 3.49 2.59 -7.23
CA PHE A 33 4.08 3.88 -7.57
C PHE A 33 3.02 4.92 -7.89
N GLY A 34 3.16 6.09 -7.27
CA GLY A 34 2.39 7.29 -7.54
C GLY A 34 0.89 7.15 -7.31
N GLY A 35 0.12 7.74 -8.23
CA GLY A 35 -1.34 7.89 -8.14
C GLY A 35 -1.76 9.28 -7.69
N GLY A 36 -3.01 9.45 -7.28
CA GLY A 36 -3.54 10.71 -6.76
C GLY A 36 -4.37 10.50 -5.49
N ASN A 37 -4.30 11.42 -4.53
CA ASN A 37 -5.08 11.34 -3.29
C ASN A 37 -6.32 12.26 -3.29
N GLY A 38 -6.77 12.69 -4.47
CA GLY A 38 -7.83 13.68 -4.65
C GLY A 38 -7.41 15.14 -4.46
N LEU A 39 -6.20 15.41 -3.93
CA LEU A 39 -5.66 16.77 -3.79
C LEU A 39 -4.45 17.01 -4.70
N ARG A 40 -3.58 16.01 -4.85
CA ARG A 40 -2.37 16.08 -5.67
C ARG A 40 -2.01 14.74 -6.28
N ALA A 41 -1.20 14.79 -7.34
CA ALA A 41 -0.43 13.64 -7.79
C ALA A 41 0.62 13.27 -6.75
N LEU A 42 0.88 11.97 -6.62
CA LEU A 42 1.88 11.38 -5.74
C LEU A 42 3.05 10.90 -6.59
N ASP A 43 4.26 11.06 -6.06
CA ASP A 43 5.53 10.65 -6.66
C ASP A 43 6.30 9.66 -5.76
N ASP A 44 5.61 9.08 -4.77
CA ASP A 44 6.16 8.12 -3.83
C ASP A 44 6.06 6.67 -4.35
N VAL A 45 6.94 5.82 -3.83
CA VAL A 45 6.91 4.37 -4.02
C VAL A 45 6.58 3.74 -2.67
N HIS A 46 5.72 2.72 -2.69
CA HIS A 46 5.48 1.86 -1.54
C HIS A 46 5.66 0.41 -1.96
N LYS A 47 6.24 -0.41 -1.07
CA LYS A 47 6.42 -1.84 -1.27
C LYS A 47 5.88 -2.62 -0.09
N LEU A 48 5.26 -3.76 -0.38
CA LEU A 48 4.82 -4.74 0.61
C LEU A 48 5.53 -6.06 0.33
N ASP A 49 6.27 -6.55 1.33
CA ASP A 49 6.78 -7.92 1.30
C ASP A 49 5.62 -8.89 1.55
N VAL A 50 5.40 -9.80 0.61
CA VAL A 50 4.33 -10.81 0.66
C VAL A 50 4.88 -12.22 0.88
N THR A 51 6.11 -12.35 1.39
CA THR A 51 6.72 -13.65 1.71
C THR A 51 6.05 -14.32 2.91
N ASP A 52 5.68 -13.55 3.94
CA ASP A 52 4.93 -14.01 5.10
C ASP A 52 3.63 -13.21 5.26
N LEU A 53 2.51 -13.85 4.98
CA LEU A 53 1.19 -13.22 5.06
C LEU A 53 0.75 -12.90 6.50
N ASN A 54 1.46 -13.42 7.52
CA ASN A 54 1.23 -13.08 8.92
C ASN A 54 1.97 -11.81 9.35
N GLU A 55 2.99 -11.39 8.60
CA GLU A 55 3.89 -10.27 8.94
C GLU A 55 3.99 -9.29 7.77
N LEU A 56 2.83 -8.80 7.33
CA LEU A 56 2.74 -7.78 6.29
C LEU A 56 3.19 -6.41 6.82
N GLU A 57 4.11 -5.75 6.12
CA GLU A 57 4.59 -4.40 6.42
C GLU A 57 4.83 -3.58 5.14
N TRP A 58 4.22 -2.39 5.05
CA TRP A 58 4.50 -1.42 4.00
C TRP A 58 5.77 -0.63 4.27
N ARG A 59 6.56 -0.41 3.23
CA ARG A 59 7.80 0.40 3.28
C ARG A 59 7.85 1.37 2.10
N GLU A 60 8.40 2.55 2.32
CA GLU A 60 8.83 3.47 1.26
C GLU A 60 10.06 2.93 0.51
#